data_AF-A0A8J1N0S4-F1
#
_entry.id   AF-A0A8J1N0S4-F1
#
_cell.length_a   1.000
_cell.length_b   1.000
_cell.length_c   1.000
_cell.angle_alpha   90.00
_cell.angle_beta   90.00
_cell.angle_gamma   90.00
#
_symmetry.space_group_name_H-M   'P 1'
#
loop_
_entity.id
_entity.type
_entity.pdbx_description
1 polymer ?
#
loop_
_entity_poly.entity_id
_entity_poly.type
_entity_poly.pdbx_seq_one_letter_code
_entity_poly.pdbx_strand_id
1 'polypeptide(L)'
;MMNPFVLFLIYLYTCVFSPVTGYPNGKVTSACRSMRPDHGHTPQADPIHSINVDKTIFNPGDRIKVTLSGSRFDGFLVEARDAENLNGSAVGSFSLTDKRISQLLTCDGIQNSAVSHTSKERKLQVEFFWVAPANSPKHIQFLATVVQKYKIYWMKIPGPVISQPNAPSVPLKNPSSMITVVPPSASLHKRFSSAGCGSSKFCIRNPVSCDPEHNPECFFLSFRKHGQSVLVEMTGPGQGNISFVLSHDQWMVRLLSFLHFAGKST
;
A
#
# COMPACT_ATOMS: atom_id res chain seq x y z
N MET A 1 12.28 25.98 -54.35
CA MET A 1 11.32 24.89 -54.02
C MET A 1 12.09 23.79 -53.34
N MET A 2 11.76 23.45 -52.09
CA MET A 2 12.51 22.47 -51.30
C MET A 2 12.13 21.05 -51.76
N ASN A 3 13.11 20.18 -51.96
CA ASN A 3 12.90 18.83 -52.50
C ASN A 3 11.92 18.05 -51.59
N PRO A 4 10.86 17.42 -52.14
CA PRO A 4 9.90 16.64 -51.35
C PRO A 4 10.55 15.54 -50.50
N PHE A 5 11.70 15.01 -50.90
CA PHE A 5 12.49 14.06 -50.11
C PHE A 5 13.09 14.70 -48.86
N VAL A 6 13.51 15.96 -48.94
CA VAL A 6 14.04 16.73 -47.81
C VAL A 6 12.91 17.06 -46.82
N LEU A 7 11.72 17.38 -47.32
CA LEU A 7 10.53 17.58 -46.47
C LEU A 7 10.13 16.30 -45.72
N PHE A 8 10.20 15.15 -46.40
CA PHE A 8 9.92 13.84 -45.79
C PHE A 8 10.95 13.47 -44.71
N LEU A 9 12.23 13.74 -44.96
CA LEU A 9 13.30 13.52 -43.97
C LEU A 9 13.17 14.45 -42.76
N ILE A 10 12.80 15.72 -42.96
CA ILE A 10 12.51 16.66 -41.86
C ILE A 10 11.32 16.17 -41.03
N TYR A 11 10.24 15.71 -41.69
CA TYR A 11 9.06 15.16 -41.01
C TYR A 11 9.40 13.92 -40.17
N LEU A 12 10.15 12.97 -40.73
CA LEU A 12 10.66 11.80 -40.01
C LEU A 12 11.54 12.21 -38.82
N TYR A 13 12.44 13.18 -38.99
CA TYR A 13 13.30 13.67 -37.92
C TYR A 13 12.48 14.32 -36.78
N THR A 14 11.41 15.05 -37.10
CA THR A 14 10.51 15.63 -36.08
C THR A 14 9.63 14.59 -35.36
N CYS A 15 9.26 13.49 -36.01
CA CYS A 15 8.53 12.40 -35.36
C CYS A 15 9.41 11.53 -34.44
N VAL A 16 10.72 11.44 -34.72
CA VAL A 16 11.65 10.55 -33.99
C VAL A 16 12.27 11.21 -32.75
N PHE A 17 12.26 12.54 -32.66
CA PHE A 17 12.87 13.29 -31.55
C PHE A 17 11.87 14.21 -30.82
N SER A 18 10.78 13.65 -30.31
CA SER A 18 10.07 14.31 -29.20
C SER A 18 10.86 14.04 -27.91
N PRO A 19 11.58 15.02 -27.32
CA PRO A 19 12.12 14.83 -26.00
C PRO A 19 10.95 14.54 -25.04
N VAL A 20 10.98 13.39 -24.38
CA VAL A 20 10.01 13.06 -23.31
C VAL A 20 10.34 13.97 -22.14
N THR A 21 9.80 15.18 -22.16
CA THR A 21 9.84 16.07 -21.01
C THR A 21 8.95 15.45 -19.96
N GLY A 22 9.53 14.93 -18.88
CA GLY A 22 8.74 14.64 -17.67
C GLY A 22 7.92 15.88 -17.30
N TYR A 23 6.77 15.72 -16.64
CA TYR A 23 5.90 16.84 -16.29
C TYR A 23 6.34 17.47 -14.95
N PRO A 24 7.31 18.43 -14.91
CA PRO A 24 7.71 19.05 -13.65
C PRO A 24 6.56 19.83 -13.02
N ASN A 25 5.61 20.25 -13.86
CA ASN A 25 4.40 20.94 -13.47
C ASN A 25 3.29 20.00 -13.00
N GLY A 26 3.51 18.68 -12.93
CA GLY A 26 2.57 17.67 -12.46
C GLY A 26 1.23 17.58 -13.17
N LYS A 27 1.08 18.15 -14.38
CA LYS A 27 -0.13 17.98 -15.19
C LYS A 27 -0.16 16.60 -15.85
N VAL A 28 -0.41 15.56 -15.04
CA VAL A 28 -0.28 14.14 -15.39
C VAL A 28 -1.63 13.45 -15.61
N THR A 29 -2.62 14.13 -16.19
CA THR A 29 -3.97 13.56 -16.42
C THR A 29 -3.97 12.29 -17.27
N SER A 30 -3.01 12.14 -18.19
CA SER A 30 -2.84 10.91 -18.98
C SER A 30 -2.43 9.69 -18.14
N ALA A 31 -1.86 9.91 -16.95
CA ALA A 31 -1.42 8.85 -16.05
C ALA A 31 -2.50 8.38 -15.08
N CYS A 32 -3.68 9.00 -15.02
CA CYS A 32 -4.70 8.69 -14.02
C CYS A 32 -5.01 7.19 -13.94
N ARG A 33 -5.47 6.60 -15.05
CA ARG A 33 -5.85 5.16 -15.11
C ARG A 33 -4.72 4.21 -14.72
N SER A 34 -3.58 4.34 -15.38
CA SER A 34 -2.42 3.46 -15.18
C SER A 34 -1.70 3.72 -13.86
N MET A 35 -1.82 4.94 -13.34
CA MET A 35 -0.98 5.52 -12.30
C MET A 35 0.52 5.40 -12.62
N ARG A 36 0.87 5.41 -13.91
CA ARG A 36 2.25 5.23 -14.37
C ARG A 36 2.88 6.56 -14.77
N PRO A 37 3.99 6.97 -14.13
CA PRO A 37 4.81 8.04 -14.65
C PRO A 37 5.41 7.65 -16.00
N ASP A 38 5.30 8.53 -16.99
CA ASP A 38 5.90 8.31 -18.31
C ASP A 38 7.39 8.69 -18.30
N HIS A 39 8.20 7.79 -17.74
CA HIS A 39 9.64 7.97 -17.58
C HIS A 39 10.47 6.83 -18.18
N GLY A 40 9.85 5.88 -18.89
CA GLY A 40 10.55 4.78 -19.56
C GLY A 40 11.28 3.79 -18.64
N HIS A 41 11.03 3.84 -17.33
CA HIS A 41 11.67 2.98 -16.33
C HIS A 41 10.67 2.00 -15.71
N THR A 42 11.13 1.11 -14.84
CA THR A 42 10.27 0.20 -14.06
C THR A 42 10.04 0.76 -12.66
N PRO A 43 8.84 0.56 -12.08
CA PRO A 43 8.62 0.94 -10.69
C PRO A 43 9.56 0.17 -9.77
N GLN A 44 9.91 0.79 -8.66
CA GLN A 44 10.58 0.13 -7.56
C GLN A 44 9.61 -0.85 -6.88
N ALA A 45 10.16 -1.97 -6.40
CA ALA A 45 9.46 -2.82 -5.44
C ALA A 45 9.37 -2.11 -4.08
N ASP A 46 8.48 -2.61 -3.22
CA ASP A 46 8.35 -2.23 -1.81
C ASP A 46 8.24 -0.71 -1.54
N PRO A 47 7.01 -0.19 -1.41
CA PRO A 47 6.79 1.23 -1.14
C PRO A 47 7.46 1.71 0.16
N ILE A 48 8.23 2.80 0.06
CA ILE A 48 8.81 3.52 1.22
C ILE A 48 8.01 4.78 1.60
N HIS A 49 6.81 4.90 1.04
CA HIS A 49 5.86 5.98 1.29
C HIS A 49 4.53 5.38 1.67
N SER A 50 3.75 6.09 2.48
CA SER A 50 2.46 5.63 2.96
C SER A 50 1.40 6.72 2.80
N ILE A 51 0.16 6.26 2.61
CA ILE A 51 -1.02 7.11 2.65
C ILE A 51 -1.73 6.82 3.97
N ASN A 52 -2.09 7.86 4.70
CA ASN A 52 -2.88 7.78 5.92
C ASN A 52 -4.13 8.64 5.81
N VAL A 53 -5.15 8.27 6.57
CA VAL A 53 -6.40 9.04 6.69
C VAL A 53 -6.69 9.32 8.16
N ASP A 54 -7.41 10.41 8.43
CA ASP A 54 -7.83 10.77 9.79
C ASP A 54 -9.00 9.92 10.31
N LYS A 55 -9.83 9.37 9.42
CA LYS A 55 -10.91 8.43 9.75
C LYS A 55 -11.09 7.35 8.70
N THR A 56 -11.46 6.15 9.14
CA THR A 56 -11.68 4.96 8.28
C THR A 56 -13.14 4.64 8.02
N ILE A 57 -14.07 5.36 8.68
CA ILE A 57 -15.51 5.25 8.46
C ILE A 57 -16.00 6.57 7.86
N PHE A 58 -16.84 6.51 6.82
CA PHE A 58 -17.32 7.71 6.13
C PHE A 58 -18.77 7.61 5.68
N ASN A 59 -19.46 8.74 5.63
CA ASN A 59 -20.74 8.89 4.94
C ASN A 59 -20.57 9.69 3.64
N PRO A 60 -21.45 9.55 2.64
CA PRO A 60 -21.49 10.47 1.50
C PRO A 60 -21.50 11.94 1.94
N GLY A 61 -20.69 12.77 1.28
CA GLY A 61 -20.48 14.17 1.65
C GLY A 61 -19.38 14.41 2.69
N ASP A 62 -18.91 13.38 3.39
CA ASP A 62 -17.82 13.51 4.35
C ASP A 62 -16.55 14.04 3.71
N ARG A 63 -15.85 14.87 4.47
CA ARG A 63 -14.50 15.35 4.16
C ARG A 63 -13.49 14.59 5.02
N ILE A 64 -12.56 13.89 4.38
CA ILE A 64 -11.54 13.04 5.02
C ILE A 64 -10.17 13.64 4.74
N LYS A 65 -9.38 13.87 5.78
CA LYS A 65 -7.99 14.31 5.60
C LYS A 65 -7.15 13.13 5.15
N VAL A 66 -6.46 13.30 4.03
CA VAL A 66 -5.55 12.31 3.45
C VAL A 66 -4.14 12.88 3.50
N THR A 67 -3.21 12.09 4.01
CA THR A 67 -1.80 12.46 4.15
C THR A 67 -0.96 11.45 3.40
N LEU A 68 -0.16 11.91 2.44
CA LEU A 68 0.89 11.12 1.80
C LEU A 68 2.23 11.55 2.40
N SER A 69 2.98 10.61 2.98
CA SER A 69 4.29 10.90 3.59
C SER A 69 5.29 9.75 3.37
N GLY A 70 6.56 10.02 3.67
CA GLY A 70 7.61 9.01 3.61
C GLY A 70 8.98 9.63 3.41
N SER A 71 9.83 8.92 2.67
CA SER A 71 11.10 9.47 2.16
C SER A 71 10.88 10.69 1.27
N ARG A 72 11.94 11.44 0.95
CA ARG A 72 11.81 12.65 0.12
C ARG A 72 11.31 12.31 -1.29
N PHE A 73 10.30 13.02 -1.78
CA PHE A 73 9.79 12.86 -3.14
C PHE A 73 9.64 14.19 -3.89
N ASP A 74 9.83 14.14 -5.21
CA ASP A 74 9.76 15.30 -6.11
C ASP A 74 8.34 15.43 -6.71
N GLY A 75 7.64 14.31 -6.94
CA GLY A 75 6.31 14.29 -7.55
C GLY A 75 5.41 13.19 -7.00
N PHE A 76 4.10 13.37 -7.19
CA PHE A 76 3.09 12.40 -6.76
C PHE A 76 1.81 12.48 -7.60
N LEU A 77 1.04 11.41 -7.57
CA LEU A 77 -0.34 11.33 -8.05
C LEU A 77 -1.15 10.51 -7.06
N VAL A 78 -2.25 11.06 -6.55
CA VAL A 78 -3.15 10.37 -5.61
C VAL A 78 -4.57 10.35 -6.15
N GLU A 79 -5.19 9.17 -6.07
CA GLU A 79 -6.58 8.92 -6.40
C GLU A 79 -7.26 8.12 -5.28
N ALA A 80 -8.58 8.21 -5.20
CA ALA A 80 -9.41 7.27 -4.47
C ALA A 80 -10.15 6.40 -5.49
N ARG A 81 -10.24 5.09 -5.27
CA ARG A 81 -10.96 4.16 -6.14
C ARG A 81 -11.87 3.25 -5.31
N ASP A 82 -12.84 2.64 -5.97
CA ASP A 82 -13.61 1.55 -5.39
C ASP A 82 -12.66 0.42 -4.96
N ALA A 83 -12.69 0.05 -3.69
CA ALA A 83 -11.82 -1.01 -3.15
C ALA A 83 -12.12 -2.38 -3.79
N GLU A 84 -13.33 -2.59 -4.31
CA GLU A 84 -13.69 -3.80 -5.05
C GLU A 84 -13.21 -3.76 -6.51
N ASN A 85 -12.82 -2.59 -7.03
CA ASN A 85 -12.32 -2.42 -8.39
C ASN A 85 -11.23 -1.33 -8.48
N LEU A 86 -10.02 -1.66 -8.02
CA LEU A 86 -8.87 -0.74 -8.05
C LEU A 86 -8.38 -0.39 -9.47
N ASN A 87 -8.86 -1.06 -10.51
CA ASN A 87 -8.60 -0.69 -11.90
C ASN A 87 -9.71 0.19 -12.49
N GLY A 88 -10.76 0.47 -11.71
CA GLY A 88 -11.87 1.34 -12.06
C GLY A 88 -11.49 2.82 -12.09
N SER A 89 -12.50 3.67 -12.26
CA SER A 89 -12.34 5.13 -12.29
C SER A 89 -12.05 5.68 -10.91
N ALA A 90 -11.45 6.87 -10.86
CA ALA A 90 -11.36 7.63 -9.64
C ALA A 90 -12.77 7.90 -9.05
N VAL A 91 -12.88 7.94 -7.73
CA VAL A 91 -14.13 8.11 -7.00
C VAL A 91 -14.02 9.32 -6.08
N GLY A 92 -15.04 10.18 -6.12
CA GLY A 92 -15.11 11.40 -5.33
C GLY A 92 -14.26 12.53 -5.88
N SER A 93 -14.03 13.52 -5.03
CA SER A 93 -13.29 14.72 -5.40
C SER A 93 -12.37 15.15 -4.27
N PHE A 94 -11.29 15.83 -4.62
CA PHE A 94 -10.32 16.36 -3.68
C PHE A 94 -10.44 17.87 -3.54
N SER A 95 -10.02 18.36 -2.37
CA SER A 95 -9.78 19.78 -2.12
C SER A 95 -8.40 19.96 -1.48
N LEU A 96 -7.72 21.02 -1.86
CA LEU A 96 -6.31 21.23 -1.51
C LEU A 96 -6.18 21.92 -0.15
N THR A 97 -5.18 21.49 0.63
CA THR A 97 -4.74 22.22 1.82
C THR A 97 -3.70 23.30 1.46
N ASP A 98 -2.80 23.01 0.52
CA ASP A 98 -1.81 23.97 0.02
C ASP A 98 -1.74 23.96 -1.52
N LYS A 99 -2.24 25.04 -2.13
CA LYS A 99 -2.27 25.23 -3.60
C LYS A 99 -0.89 25.53 -4.20
N ARG A 100 0.13 25.81 -3.38
CA ARG A 100 1.49 26.13 -3.85
C ARG A 100 2.25 24.88 -4.24
N ILE A 101 1.99 23.76 -3.57
CA ILE A 101 2.71 22.49 -3.75
C ILE A 101 1.88 21.39 -4.41
N SER A 102 0.56 21.55 -4.43
CA SER A 102 -0.41 20.56 -4.93
C SER A 102 -1.43 21.21 -5.86
N GLN A 103 -1.92 20.43 -6.84
CA GLN A 103 -2.98 20.82 -7.76
C GLN A 103 -3.99 19.69 -7.95
N LEU A 104 -5.21 20.05 -8.35
CA LEU A 104 -6.28 19.12 -8.69
C LEU A 104 -6.21 18.76 -10.18
N LEU A 105 -6.48 17.50 -10.48
CA LEU A 105 -6.61 17.00 -11.85
C LEU A 105 -8.03 16.49 -12.10
N THR A 106 -8.45 16.60 -13.36
CA THR A 106 -9.69 15.97 -13.85
C THR A 106 -9.30 14.67 -14.56
N CYS A 107 -9.61 13.53 -13.96
CA CYS A 107 -9.34 12.21 -14.54
C CYS A 107 -10.64 11.61 -15.07
N ASP A 108 -10.63 11.03 -16.26
CA ASP A 108 -11.79 10.35 -16.84
C ASP A 108 -13.07 11.20 -16.87
N GLY A 109 -12.92 12.52 -17.03
CA GLY A 109 -14.03 13.48 -17.01
C GLY A 109 -14.59 13.81 -15.61
N ILE A 110 -14.04 13.22 -14.55
CA ILE A 110 -14.45 13.47 -13.16
C ILE A 110 -13.64 14.65 -12.61
N GLN A 111 -14.31 15.76 -12.31
CA GLN A 111 -13.62 16.96 -11.83
C GLN A 111 -12.99 16.72 -10.46
N ASN A 112 -11.77 17.25 -10.30
CA ASN A 112 -11.01 17.21 -9.05
C ASN A 112 -10.80 15.80 -8.49
N SER A 113 -10.82 14.77 -9.34
CA SER A 113 -10.80 13.37 -8.94
C SER A 113 -9.41 12.85 -8.54
N ALA A 114 -8.36 13.64 -8.76
CA ALA A 114 -7.00 13.30 -8.37
C ALA A 114 -6.21 14.55 -7.92
N VAL A 115 -5.12 14.31 -7.18
CA VAL A 115 -4.18 15.34 -6.72
C VAL A 115 -2.77 15.03 -7.20
N SER A 116 -2.04 16.05 -7.64
CA SER A 116 -0.64 15.94 -8.06
C SER A 116 0.19 17.16 -7.61
N HIS A 117 1.51 17.11 -7.79
CA HIS A 117 2.41 18.21 -7.46
C HIS A 117 2.30 19.37 -8.46
N THR A 118 2.61 20.61 -8.04
CA THR A 118 2.73 21.79 -8.93
C THR A 118 4.14 22.00 -9.45
N SER A 119 5.14 21.51 -8.74
CA SER A 119 6.57 21.67 -9.04
C SER A 119 7.38 20.47 -8.57
N LYS A 120 8.61 20.35 -9.10
CA LYS A 120 9.61 19.35 -8.71
C LYS A 120 10.30 19.64 -7.37
N GLU A 121 9.82 20.62 -6.60
CA GLU A 121 10.36 20.92 -5.28
C GLU A 121 10.18 19.72 -4.36
N ARG A 122 11.20 19.47 -3.52
CA ARG A 122 11.25 18.28 -2.67
C ARG A 122 10.24 18.39 -1.53
N LYS A 123 9.53 17.29 -1.28
CA LYS A 123 8.50 17.17 -0.25
C LYS A 123 8.79 15.95 0.63
N LEU A 124 8.41 16.02 1.89
CA LEU A 124 8.39 14.87 2.81
C LEU A 124 6.96 14.40 3.08
N GLN A 125 6.00 15.31 2.93
CA GLN A 125 4.60 15.09 3.21
C GLN A 125 3.76 16.06 2.38
N VAL A 126 2.59 15.60 1.97
CA VAL A 126 1.52 16.43 1.41
C VAL A 126 0.19 16.05 2.03
N GLU A 127 -0.70 17.02 2.17
CA GLU A 127 -2.01 16.84 2.76
C GLU A 127 -3.07 17.46 1.84
N PHE A 128 -4.22 16.78 1.77
CA PHE A 128 -5.39 17.24 1.06
C PHE A 128 -6.61 16.57 1.68
N PHE A 129 -7.80 17.05 1.31
CA PHE A 129 -9.03 16.43 1.73
C PHE A 129 -9.69 15.71 0.57
N TRP A 130 -10.19 14.51 0.82
CA TRP A 130 -11.09 13.79 -0.06
C TRP A 130 -12.53 14.00 0.37
N VAL A 131 -13.44 14.19 -0.58
CA VAL A 131 -14.87 14.41 -0.37
C VAL A 131 -15.62 13.24 -0.99
N ALA A 132 -16.37 12.52 -0.15
CA ALA A 132 -17.17 11.37 -0.56
C ALA A 132 -18.33 11.80 -1.47
N PRO A 133 -18.50 11.21 -2.67
CA PRO A 133 -19.61 11.56 -3.56
C PRO A 133 -20.94 10.98 -3.05
N ALA A 134 -22.07 11.53 -3.53
CA ALA A 134 -23.40 11.05 -3.15
C ALA A 134 -23.61 9.55 -3.46
N ASN A 135 -23.10 9.09 -4.60
CA ASN A 135 -23.13 7.70 -5.07
C ASN A 135 -21.86 6.91 -4.69
N SER A 136 -21.35 7.13 -3.47
CA SER A 136 -20.15 6.45 -3.00
C SER A 136 -20.31 4.92 -2.99
N PRO A 137 -19.33 4.17 -3.52
CA PRO A 137 -19.11 2.76 -3.18
C PRO A 137 -19.07 2.55 -1.66
N LYS A 138 -19.35 1.32 -1.24
CA LYS A 138 -19.30 0.93 0.18
C LYS A 138 -17.88 1.01 0.74
N HIS A 139 -16.89 0.77 -0.11
CA HIS A 139 -15.49 0.70 0.26
C HIS A 139 -14.64 1.49 -0.73
N ILE A 140 -13.75 2.32 -0.19
CA ILE A 140 -12.85 3.16 -0.97
C ILE A 140 -11.43 2.86 -0.54
N GLN A 141 -10.53 2.77 -1.50
CA GLN A 141 -9.11 2.67 -1.25
C GLN A 141 -8.37 3.81 -1.95
N PHE A 142 -7.50 4.47 -1.20
CA PHE A 142 -6.61 5.47 -1.74
C PHE A 142 -5.41 4.79 -2.39
N LEU A 143 -4.99 5.27 -3.56
CA LEU A 143 -3.81 4.82 -4.25
C LEU A 143 -2.88 6.01 -4.47
N ALA A 144 -1.58 5.79 -4.34
CA ALA A 144 -0.57 6.79 -4.64
C ALA A 144 0.47 6.27 -5.62
N THR A 145 0.95 7.18 -6.46
CA THR A 145 2.20 7.03 -7.20
C THR A 145 3.13 8.12 -6.73
N VAL A 146 4.36 7.75 -6.41
CA VAL A 146 5.36 8.66 -5.83
C VAL A 146 6.63 8.59 -6.65
N VAL A 147 7.11 9.75 -7.09
CA VAL A 147 8.34 9.91 -7.84
C VAL A 147 9.38 10.56 -6.93
N GLN A 148 10.40 9.80 -6.53
CA GLN A 148 11.52 10.32 -5.76
C GLN A 148 12.56 11.00 -6.65
N LYS A 149 12.82 10.41 -7.81
CA LYS A 149 13.65 10.95 -8.90
C LYS A 149 13.08 10.47 -10.23
N TYR A 150 13.51 11.07 -11.34
CA TYR A 150 13.07 10.69 -12.69
C TYR A 150 13.05 9.17 -12.94
N LYS A 151 14.06 8.43 -12.45
CA LYS A 151 14.17 6.97 -12.60
C LYS A 151 13.66 6.15 -11.42
N ILE A 152 13.34 6.78 -10.29
CA ILE A 152 13.06 6.13 -9.01
C ILE A 152 11.65 6.52 -8.58
N TYR A 153 10.72 5.59 -8.72
CA TYR A 153 9.31 5.81 -8.41
C TYR A 153 8.59 4.51 -8.01
N TRP A 154 7.48 4.66 -7.31
CA TRP A 154 6.57 3.58 -6.92
C TRP A 154 5.17 3.89 -7.46
N MET A 155 4.43 2.86 -7.87
CA MET A 155 3.08 3.00 -8.42
C MET A 155 2.07 2.26 -7.56
N LYS A 156 0.80 2.72 -7.61
CA LYS A 156 -0.34 2.06 -6.97
C LYS A 156 -0.07 1.62 -5.52
N ILE A 157 0.65 2.45 -4.77
CA ILE A 157 0.90 2.24 -3.34
C ILE A 157 -0.47 2.22 -2.65
N PRO A 158 -0.87 1.11 -2.02
CA PRO A 158 -2.18 1.01 -1.40
C PRO A 158 -2.19 1.79 -0.09
N GLY A 159 -3.15 2.70 0.04
CA GLY A 159 -3.54 3.31 1.30
C GLY A 159 -4.57 2.48 2.07
N PRO A 160 -5.04 2.99 3.22
CA PRO A 160 -6.08 2.35 4.00
C PRO A 160 -7.38 2.25 3.18
N VAL A 161 -8.12 1.17 3.43
CA VAL A 161 -9.50 1.04 2.98
C VAL A 161 -10.40 1.74 3.99
N ILE A 162 -11.25 2.64 3.51
CA ILE A 162 -12.29 3.28 4.29
C ILE A 162 -13.66 2.75 3.87
N SER A 163 -14.62 2.70 4.80
CA SER A 163 -15.92 2.05 4.57
C SER A 163 -17.10 2.88 5.06
N GLN A 164 -18.26 2.71 4.42
CA GLN A 164 -19.52 3.25 4.95
C GLN A 164 -19.95 2.49 6.22
N PRO A 165 -20.76 3.12 7.10
CA PRO A 165 -21.34 2.43 8.25
C PRO A 165 -22.10 1.17 7.79
N ASN A 166 -21.94 0.07 8.53
CA ASN A 166 -22.59 -1.22 8.26
C ASN A 166 -22.28 -1.84 6.89
N ALA A 167 -21.22 -1.39 6.21
CA ALA A 167 -20.76 -2.06 5.01
C ALA A 167 -20.25 -3.48 5.36
N PRO A 168 -20.56 -4.50 4.53
CA PRO A 168 -19.98 -5.83 4.67
C PRO A 168 -18.45 -5.77 4.69
N SER A 169 -17.77 -6.79 5.24
CA SER A 169 -16.31 -6.85 5.06
C SER A 169 -15.98 -6.96 3.56
N VAL A 170 -15.01 -6.16 3.10
CA VAL A 170 -14.49 -6.26 1.72
C VAL A 170 -13.98 -7.69 1.52
N PRO A 171 -14.44 -8.42 0.49
CA PRO A 171 -13.75 -9.61 0.04
C PRO A 171 -12.38 -9.14 -0.44
N LEU A 172 -11.32 -9.47 0.30
CA LEU A 172 -9.96 -9.13 -0.06
C LEU A 172 -9.68 -9.71 -1.46
N LYS A 173 -9.77 -8.89 -2.51
CA LYS A 173 -9.29 -9.25 -3.86
C LYS A 173 -7.77 -9.23 -3.81
N ASN A 174 -7.20 -10.28 -3.20
CA ASN A 174 -5.79 -10.58 -3.38
C ASN A 174 -5.52 -10.77 -4.87
N PRO A 175 -4.46 -10.16 -5.44
CA PRO A 175 -3.87 -10.70 -6.65
C PRO A 175 -3.32 -12.08 -6.31
N SER A 176 -4.03 -13.12 -6.76
CA SER A 176 -3.59 -14.52 -6.88
C SER A 176 -2.49 -14.98 -5.91
N SER A 177 -2.90 -15.44 -4.73
CA SER A 177 -2.43 -16.74 -4.24
C SER A 177 -3.63 -17.43 -3.60
N MET A 178 -4.24 -18.32 -4.37
CA MET A 178 -5.29 -19.22 -3.92
C MET A 178 -4.70 -20.08 -2.79
N ILE A 179 -5.05 -19.78 -1.53
CA ILE A 179 -4.95 -20.77 -0.47
C ILE A 179 -6.35 -21.35 -0.36
N THR A 180 -6.50 -22.56 -0.90
CA THR A 180 -7.68 -23.40 -0.76
C THR A 180 -8.13 -23.42 0.70
N VAL A 181 -9.34 -22.91 0.96
CA VAL A 181 -10.03 -23.10 2.23
C VAL A 181 -10.41 -24.58 2.29
N VAL A 182 -9.56 -25.39 2.92
CA VAL A 182 -9.93 -26.75 3.32
C VAL A 182 -10.85 -26.61 4.55
N PRO A 183 -11.99 -27.32 4.61
CA PRO A 183 -12.88 -27.30 5.77
C PRO A 183 -12.14 -27.74 7.05
N PRO A 184 -12.66 -27.42 8.25
CA PRO A 184 -11.99 -27.76 9.50
C PRO A 184 -12.01 -29.28 9.70
N SER A 185 -10.96 -29.95 9.25
CA SER A 185 -10.64 -31.29 9.70
C SER A 185 -10.07 -31.17 11.11
N ALA A 186 -10.81 -31.71 12.08
CA ALA A 186 -10.37 -31.85 13.45
C ALA A 186 -9.04 -32.63 13.53
N SER A 187 -8.16 -32.12 14.40
CA SER A 187 -7.05 -32.79 15.09
C SER A 187 -5.97 -33.50 14.25
N LEU A 188 -4.79 -32.89 14.17
CA LEU A 188 -3.56 -33.48 14.76
C LEU A 188 -2.35 -32.51 14.76
N HIS A 189 -2.50 -31.26 15.21
CA HIS A 189 -1.31 -30.46 15.54
C HIS A 189 -0.84 -30.87 16.95
N LYS A 190 0.31 -31.52 17.04
CA LYS A 190 0.99 -31.82 18.31
C LYS A 190 1.06 -30.51 19.10
N ARG A 191 0.43 -30.47 20.28
CA ARG A 191 0.52 -29.32 21.18
C ARG A 191 2.00 -29.06 21.44
N PHE A 192 2.42 -27.83 21.27
CA PHE A 192 3.80 -27.42 21.50
C PHE A 192 3.93 -26.89 22.92
N SER A 193 5.07 -27.15 23.54
CA SER A 193 5.36 -26.73 24.91
C SER A 193 6.61 -25.87 24.98
N SER A 194 6.77 -25.28 26.16
CA SER A 194 7.98 -24.57 26.59
C SER A 194 9.20 -25.49 26.76
N ALA A 195 9.06 -26.81 26.53
CA ALA A 195 10.18 -27.73 26.55
C ALA A 195 11.25 -27.37 25.50
N GLY A 196 12.50 -27.29 25.95
CA GLY A 196 13.65 -26.91 25.11
C GLY A 196 13.89 -25.41 24.99
N CYS A 197 13.11 -24.55 25.65
CA CYS A 197 13.40 -23.12 25.72
C CYS A 197 14.75 -22.85 26.40
N GLY A 198 15.62 -22.09 25.72
CA GLY A 198 16.97 -21.76 26.18
C GLY A 198 18.04 -22.79 25.81
N SER A 199 17.68 -23.93 25.24
CA SER A 199 18.63 -24.96 24.78
C SER A 199 18.48 -25.26 23.29
N SER A 200 17.33 -25.78 22.88
CA SER A 200 17.02 -26.15 21.48
C SER A 200 16.05 -25.18 20.79
N LYS A 201 15.38 -24.33 21.58
CA LYS A 201 14.46 -23.29 21.11
C LYS A 201 14.81 -21.96 21.76
N PHE A 202 14.70 -20.87 21.01
CA PHE A 202 14.62 -19.52 21.59
C PHE A 202 13.15 -19.23 21.90
N CYS A 203 12.83 -18.71 23.09
CA CYS A 203 11.44 -18.51 23.51
C CYS A 203 11.22 -17.15 24.17
N ILE A 204 10.07 -16.55 23.86
CA ILE A 204 9.51 -15.37 24.53
C ILE A 204 8.22 -15.83 25.21
N ARG A 205 8.11 -15.57 26.52
CA ARG A 205 7.00 -16.04 27.36
C ARG A 205 6.49 -14.92 28.24
N ASN A 206 5.17 -14.75 28.28
CA ASN A 206 4.51 -13.88 29.24
C ASN A 206 3.18 -14.49 29.70
N PRO A 207 3.04 -14.87 30.98
CA PRO A 207 4.05 -14.82 32.06
C PRO A 207 5.20 -15.82 31.84
N VAL A 208 6.27 -15.76 32.64
CA VAL A 208 7.43 -16.66 32.50
C VAL A 208 7.08 -18.15 32.65
N SER A 209 5.97 -18.46 33.32
CA SER A 209 5.40 -19.80 33.50
C SER A 209 4.51 -20.27 32.35
N CYS A 210 4.37 -19.47 31.28
CA CYS A 210 3.57 -19.81 30.11
C CYS A 210 4.06 -21.11 29.44
N ASP A 211 3.17 -22.09 29.37
CA ASP A 211 3.39 -23.36 28.69
C ASP A 211 2.14 -23.73 27.87
N PRO A 212 2.17 -23.58 26.53
CA PRO A 212 0.98 -23.76 25.69
C PRO A 212 0.40 -25.17 25.68
N GLU A 213 1.16 -26.17 26.12
CA GLU A 213 0.67 -27.55 26.27
C GLU A 213 -0.36 -27.68 27.41
N HIS A 214 -0.19 -26.89 28.47
CA HIS A 214 -1.02 -26.93 29.68
C HIS A 214 -1.91 -25.69 29.83
N ASN A 215 -1.42 -24.53 29.39
CA ASN A 215 -2.11 -23.24 29.46
C ASN A 215 -1.95 -22.49 28.13
N PRO A 216 -2.89 -22.64 27.18
CA PRO A 216 -2.85 -21.93 25.90
C PRO A 216 -3.26 -20.45 26.02
N GLU A 217 -3.81 -19.99 27.14
CA GLU A 217 -4.22 -18.60 27.32
C GLU A 217 -3.05 -17.74 27.83
N CYS A 218 -1.92 -17.78 27.11
CA CYS A 218 -0.74 -16.98 27.44
C CYS A 218 0.05 -16.60 26.19
N PHE A 219 0.89 -15.56 26.31
CA PHE A 219 1.74 -15.14 25.20
C PHE A 219 2.97 -16.04 25.13
N PHE A 220 3.04 -16.81 24.05
CA PHE A 220 4.16 -17.70 23.76
C PHE A 220 4.63 -17.47 22.32
N LEU A 221 5.94 -17.37 22.13
CA LEU A 221 6.58 -17.37 20.82
C LEU A 221 7.89 -18.15 20.93
N SER A 222 8.07 -19.17 20.09
CA SER A 222 9.30 -19.97 20.03
C SER A 222 9.88 -20.03 18.62
N PHE A 223 11.20 -20.14 18.53
CA PHE A 223 11.95 -20.32 17.29
C PHE A 223 12.87 -21.54 17.44
N ARG A 224 12.77 -22.50 16.53
CA ARG A 224 13.69 -23.65 16.47
C ARG A 224 14.25 -23.85 15.08
N LYS A 225 15.55 -24.16 14.98
CA LYS A 225 16.16 -24.54 13.71
C LYS A 225 15.68 -25.93 13.30
N HIS A 226 15.27 -26.09 12.04
CA HIS A 226 14.88 -27.37 11.46
C HIS A 226 15.49 -27.49 10.05
N GLY A 227 16.66 -28.14 9.97
CA GLY A 227 17.46 -28.17 8.74
C GLY A 227 17.93 -26.77 8.34
N GLN A 228 17.53 -26.33 7.14
CA GLN A 228 17.79 -24.97 6.62
C GLN A 228 16.66 -23.97 6.94
N SER A 229 15.58 -24.42 7.57
CA SER A 229 14.42 -23.60 7.90
C SER A 229 14.34 -23.30 9.40
N VAL A 230 13.57 -22.27 9.75
CA VAL A 230 13.21 -21.98 11.15
C VAL A 230 11.73 -22.32 11.32
N LEU A 231 11.42 -23.13 12.33
CA LEU A 231 10.04 -23.35 12.73
C LEU A 231 9.69 -22.37 13.86
N VAL A 232 8.52 -21.75 13.72
CA VAL A 232 7.96 -20.82 14.68
C VAL A 232 6.69 -21.39 15.29
N GLU A 233 6.57 -21.35 16.61
CA GLU A 233 5.38 -21.78 17.37
C GLU A 233 4.88 -20.57 18.16
N MET A 234 3.58 -20.26 18.11
CA MET A 234 3.05 -19.07 18.79
C MET A 234 1.63 -19.24 19.33
N THR A 235 1.34 -18.57 20.44
CA THR A 235 0.03 -18.54 21.11
C THR A 235 -0.18 -17.17 21.81
N GLY A 236 -1.44 -16.73 21.96
CA GLY A 236 -1.80 -15.51 22.69
C GLY A 236 -3.10 -15.63 23.49
N PRO A 237 -3.30 -14.80 24.53
CA PRO A 237 -4.37 -14.92 25.54
C PRO A 237 -5.75 -14.36 25.08
N GLY A 238 -6.10 -14.49 23.81
CA GLY A 238 -7.36 -13.91 23.32
C GLY A 238 -7.77 -14.37 21.93
N GLN A 239 -9.05 -14.14 21.62
CA GLN A 239 -9.62 -14.45 20.32
C GLN A 239 -9.21 -13.39 19.29
N GLY A 240 -8.47 -13.81 18.26
CA GLY A 240 -7.99 -12.92 17.21
C GLY A 240 -6.79 -13.49 16.46
N ASN A 241 -6.15 -12.63 15.66
CA ASN A 241 -4.90 -12.96 14.97
C ASN A 241 -3.70 -12.55 15.83
N ILE A 242 -2.70 -13.41 15.88
CA ILE A 242 -1.38 -13.08 16.43
C ILE A 242 -0.39 -12.92 15.29
N SER A 243 0.48 -11.90 15.38
CA SER A 243 1.52 -11.62 14.39
C SER A 243 2.83 -11.29 15.09
N PHE A 244 3.94 -11.77 14.53
CA PHE A 244 5.30 -11.38 14.94
C PHE A 244 6.07 -10.87 13.72
N VAL A 245 7.13 -10.09 13.97
CA VAL A 245 7.97 -9.57 12.90
C VAL A 245 9.44 -9.69 13.28
N LEU A 246 10.31 -9.90 12.28
CA LEU A 246 11.75 -9.99 12.43
C LEU A 246 12.39 -8.69 11.92
N SER A 247 13.38 -8.17 12.65
CA SER A 247 14.21 -7.04 12.22
C SER A 247 15.68 -7.43 12.18
N HIS A 248 16.45 -6.75 11.34
CA HIS A 248 17.90 -6.97 11.21
C HIS A 248 18.72 -6.14 12.21
N ASP A 249 18.12 -5.15 12.86
CA ASP A 249 18.78 -4.26 13.83
C ASP A 249 18.23 -4.47 15.26
N GLN A 250 19.02 -4.04 16.26
CA GLN A 250 18.65 -4.11 17.69
C GLN A 250 17.59 -3.08 18.11
N TRP A 251 17.01 -2.36 17.16
CA TRP A 251 16.00 -1.34 17.38
C TRP A 251 14.72 -1.79 16.67
N MET A 252 13.65 -2.08 17.43
CA MET A 252 12.33 -2.44 16.87
C MET A 252 11.63 -1.25 16.16
N VAL A 253 12.33 -0.56 15.26
CA VAL A 253 11.85 0.67 14.58
C VAL A 253 12.16 0.66 13.08
N ARG A 254 12.96 -0.29 12.57
CA ARG A 254 13.22 -0.47 11.12
C ARG A 254 12.78 -1.85 10.64
N LEU A 255 11.49 -1.96 10.35
CA LEU A 255 10.89 -3.15 9.75
C LEU A 255 11.48 -3.43 8.36
N LEU A 256 12.21 -4.55 8.23
CA LEU A 256 12.63 -5.14 6.96
C LEU A 256 12.13 -6.59 6.93
N SER A 257 11.30 -6.90 5.92
CA SER A 257 10.74 -8.22 5.58
C SER A 257 9.45 -8.60 6.34
N PHE A 258 8.31 -8.42 5.67
CA PHE A 258 7.03 -9.01 6.09
C PHE A 258 7.01 -10.49 5.69
N LEU A 259 7.25 -11.38 6.63
CA LEU A 259 6.76 -12.76 6.57
C LEU A 259 5.52 -12.82 7.46
N HIS A 260 4.34 -12.70 6.84
CA HIS A 260 3.07 -12.77 7.55
C HIS A 260 2.76 -14.25 7.86
N PHE A 261 3.11 -14.70 9.07
CA PHE A 261 2.62 -15.97 9.59
C PHE A 261 1.38 -15.71 10.43
N ALA A 262 0.21 -15.79 9.80
CA ALA A 262 -1.07 -15.75 10.51
C ALA A 262 -1.40 -17.16 11.02
N GLY A 263 -1.33 -17.36 12.33
CA GLY A 263 -1.91 -18.51 13.01
C GLY A 263 -3.21 -18.09 13.69
N LYS A 264 -4.28 -18.87 13.51
CA LYS A 264 -5.53 -18.68 14.26
C LYS A 264 -5.32 -19.25 15.66
N SER A 265 -5.43 -18.42 16.69
CA SER A 265 -5.53 -18.91 18.07
C SER A 265 -6.87 -19.63 18.20
N THR A 266 -6.86 -20.91 18.57
CA THR A 266 -8.07 -21.70 18.86
C THR A 266 -8.45 -21.56 20.31
#